data_AF-A0A956KAP3-F1
#
_entry.id   AF-A0A956KAP3-F1
#
_cell.length_a   1.000
_cell.length_b   1.000
_cell.length_c   1.000
_cell.angle_alpha   90.00
_cell.angle_beta   90.00
_cell.angle_gamma   90.00
#
_symmetry.space_group_name_H-M   'P 1'
#
loop_
_entity.id
_entity.type
_entity.pdbx_description
1 polymer ?
#
loop_
_entity_poly.entity_id
_entity_poly.type
_entity_poly.pdbx_seq_one_letter_code
_entity_poly.pdbx_strand_id
1 'polypeptide(L)'
;MEFAGWALADLAVIFAAGAGVITLLYLLRMRRRQVIVPFAELWEQVTRESETRKLWRKLRRLFSWLVQLFLLALVCLALGDPRPEVWLREPATIAIVVDTSASMAAAVPDPDADPEANEAANDTTRLSLALERARAEVEALGPADRA
;
A
#
# COMPACT_ATOMS: atom_id res chain seq x y z
N MET A 1 -9.53 -0.65 0.56
CA MET A 1 -8.40 -1.11 1.41
C MET A 1 -8.99 -1.44 2.75
N GLU A 2 -9.00 -2.71 3.13
CA GLU A 2 -9.44 -3.10 4.46
C GLU A 2 -8.22 -3.31 5.37
N PHE A 3 -8.35 -2.84 6.61
CA PHE A 3 -7.36 -3.09 7.66
C PHE A 3 -7.72 -4.42 8.29
N ALA A 4 -6.96 -5.46 7.97
CA ALA A 4 -7.27 -6.84 8.38
C ALA A 4 -7.12 -7.07 9.90
N GLY A 5 -6.44 -6.16 10.60
CA GLY A 5 -6.16 -6.28 12.02
C GLY A 5 -7.02 -5.39 12.93
N TRP A 6 -6.83 -4.07 12.83
CA TRP A 6 -7.40 -3.09 13.77
C TRP A 6 -8.33 -2.13 13.04
N ALA A 7 -9.43 -1.73 13.67
CA ALA A 7 -10.30 -0.73 13.10
C ALA A 7 -9.55 0.61 12.95
N LEU A 8 -9.87 1.36 11.89
CA LEU A 8 -9.28 2.68 11.65
C LEU A 8 -9.47 3.60 12.86
N ALA A 9 -10.59 3.46 13.59
CA ALA A 9 -10.88 4.20 14.80
C ALA A 9 -9.86 3.93 15.92
N ASP A 10 -9.52 2.65 16.17
CA ASP A 10 -8.55 2.28 17.21
C ASP A 10 -7.16 2.79 16.84
N LEU A 11 -6.80 2.67 15.56
CA LEU A 11 -5.54 3.18 15.03
C LEU A 11 -5.43 4.71 15.17
N ALA A 12 -6.53 5.42 14.91
CA ALA A 12 -6.61 6.87 15.07
C ALA A 12 -6.45 7.30 16.53
N VAL A 13 -7.01 6.54 17.48
CA VAL A 13 -6.84 6.80 18.92
C VAL A 13 -5.38 6.61 19.34
N ILE A 14 -4.73 5.53 18.91
CA ILE A 14 -3.31 5.28 19.21
C ILE A 14 -2.44 6.40 18.62
N PHE A 15 -2.70 6.76 17.36
CA PHE A 15 -1.97 7.83 16.68
C PHE A 15 -2.15 9.17 17.41
N ALA A 16 -3.37 9.53 17.78
CA ALA A 16 -3.67 10.78 18.48
C ALA A 16 -3.01 10.82 19.86
N ALA A 17 -3.06 9.72 20.63
CA ALA A 17 -2.40 9.63 21.93
C ALA A 17 -0.87 9.76 21.79
N GLY A 18 -0.27 9.00 20.87
CA GLY A 18 1.17 9.06 20.59
C GLY A 18 1.63 10.43 20.11
N ALA A 19 0.90 11.03 19.17
CA ALA A 19 1.17 12.38 18.67
C ALA A 19 1.06 13.43 19.78
N GLY A 20 0.09 13.28 20.69
CA GLY A 20 -0.07 14.12 21.87
C GLY A 20 1.15 14.06 22.78
N VAL A 21 1.64 12.86 23.11
CA VAL A 21 2.84 12.66 23.94
C VAL A 21 4.09 13.22 23.25
N ILE A 22 4.31 12.92 21.97
CA ILE A 22 5.44 13.44 21.19
C ILE A 22 5.41 14.97 21.19
N THR A 23 4.23 15.56 20.95
CA THR A 23 4.05 17.00 20.93
C THR A 23 4.34 17.61 22.29
N LEU A 24 3.85 17.01 23.38
CA LEU A 24 4.14 17.45 24.75
C LEU A 24 5.65 17.45 25.04
N LEU A 25 6.33 16.34 24.75
CA LEU A 25 7.78 16.19 24.93
C LEU A 25 8.57 17.16 24.04
N TYR A 26 8.08 17.43 22.84
CA TYR A 26 8.70 18.37 21.91
C TYR A 26 8.46 19.85 22.30
N LEU A 27 7.36 20.14 23.00
CA LEU A 27 7.08 21.45 23.58
C LEU A 27 7.87 21.69 24.86
N LEU A 28 8.33 20.65 25.56
CA LEU A 28 9.14 20.77 26.77
C LEU A 28 10.37 21.65 26.47
N ARG A 29 10.28 22.89 26.91
CA ARG A 29 11.27 23.92 26.62
C ARG A 29 12.35 23.85 27.68
N MET A 30 13.58 23.54 27.27
CA MET A 30 14.73 23.64 28.16
C MET A 30 14.88 25.08 28.67
N ARG A 31 14.77 25.28 29.99
CA ARG A 31 15.06 26.57 30.62
C ARG A 31 16.56 26.82 30.47
N ARG A 32 16.93 27.90 29.76
CA ARG A 32 18.34 28.31 29.68
C ARG A 32 18.77 28.79 31.06
N ARG A 33 19.84 28.19 31.59
CA ARG A 33 20.43 28.62 32.86
C ARG A 33 21.12 29.96 32.65
N GLN A 34 20.78 30.95 33.47
CA GLN A 34 21.51 32.21 33.49
C GLN A 34 22.84 31.98 34.22
N VAL A 35 23.93 32.36 33.58
CA VAL A 35 25.29 32.25 34.13
C VAL A 35 25.84 33.67 34.23
N ILE A 36 26.35 34.04 35.40
CA ILE A 36 26.99 35.34 35.62
C ILE A 36 28.38 35.26 35.01
N VAL A 37 28.67 36.18 34.08
CA VAL A 37 29.97 36.28 33.40
C VAL A 37 30.69 37.56 33.85
N PRO A 38 32.03 37.55 34.02
CA PRO A 38 32.77 38.72 34.52
C PRO A 38 32.75 39.94 33.59
N PHE A 39 32.53 39.74 32.29
CA PHE A 39 32.54 40.80 31.28
C PHE A 39 31.51 40.51 30.19
N ALA A 40 30.55 41.42 29.98
CA ALA A 40 29.40 41.21 29.11
C ALA A 40 29.68 41.48 27.62
N GLU A 41 30.51 42.48 27.28
CA GLU A 41 30.76 42.87 25.89
C GLU A 41 31.45 41.77 25.06
N LEU A 42 32.34 40.97 25.67
CA LEU A 42 32.96 39.81 25.00
C LEU A 42 31.92 38.78 24.54
N TRP A 43 30.85 38.59 25.31
CA TRP A 43 29.78 37.64 24.99
C TRP A 43 28.76 38.19 23.98
N GLU A 44 28.61 39.50 23.91
CA GLU A 44 27.69 40.17 22.97
C GLU A 44 28.15 40.01 21.51
N GLN A 45 29.46 40.13 21.26
CA GLN A 45 30.03 39.92 19.92
C GLN A 45 29.83 38.49 19.40
N VAL A 46 29.98 37.49 20.28
CA VAL A 46 29.78 36.07 19.94
C VAL A 46 28.30 35.70 19.72
N THR A 47 27.38 36.38 20.42
CA THR A 47 25.94 36.07 20.34
C THR A 47 25.21 36.79 19.20
N ARG A 48 25.79 37.87 18.66
CA ARG A 48 25.27 38.64 17.52
C ARG A 48 25.15 37.81 16.23
N GLU A 49 25.96 36.77 16.06
CA GLU A 49 25.95 35.87 14.88
C GLU A 49 24.69 34.99 14.75
N SER A 50 23.73 35.12 15.67
CA SER A 50 22.63 34.15 15.83
C SER A 50 21.34 34.42 15.05
N GLU A 51 21.21 35.56 14.37
CA GLU A 51 19.97 35.91 13.67
C GLU A 51 19.67 34.99 12.49
N THR A 52 20.64 34.76 11.59
CA THR A 52 20.49 33.84 10.46
C THR A 52 20.21 32.41 10.91
N ARG A 53 20.81 32.00 12.04
CA ARG A 53 20.59 30.68 12.63
C ARG A 53 19.18 30.54 13.26
N LYS A 54 18.46 31.63 13.54
CA LYS A 54 17.14 31.59 14.18
C LYS A 54 16.07 30.99 13.27
N LEU A 55 16.07 31.34 11.99
CA LEU A 55 15.16 30.77 10.98
C LEU A 55 15.48 29.29 10.73
N TRP A 56 16.74 28.97 10.49
CA TRP A 56 17.17 27.58 10.29
C TRP A 56 16.90 26.70 11.51
N ARG A 57 17.09 27.25 12.72
CA ARG A 57 16.74 26.56 13.97
C ARG A 57 15.24 26.30 14.08
N LYS A 58 14.38 27.25 13.70
CA LYS A 58 12.92 27.04 13.68
C LYS A 58 12.51 25.97 12.67
N LEU A 59 13.03 26.04 11.45
CA LEU A 59 12.72 25.07 10.39
C LEU A 59 13.18 23.66 10.78
N ARG A 60 14.41 23.53 11.32
CA ARG A 60 14.91 22.24 11.83
C ARG A 60 14.07 21.70 12.97
N ARG A 61 13.58 22.57 13.86
CA ARG A 61 12.64 22.17 14.92
C ARG A 61 11.37 21.58 14.28
N LEU A 62 10.70 22.35 13.42
CA LEU A 62 9.45 21.93 12.78
C LEU A 62 9.63 20.64 11.98
N PHE A 63 10.73 20.53 11.23
CA PHE A 63 11.06 19.34 10.47
C PHE A 63 11.30 18.13 11.39
N SER A 64 12.03 18.30 12.50
CA SER A 64 12.22 17.22 13.48
C SER A 64 10.89 16.74 14.07
N TRP A 65 9.95 17.65 14.35
CA TRP A 65 8.62 17.29 14.84
C TRP A 65 7.78 16.57 13.77
N LEU A 66 7.80 17.06 12.53
CA LEU A 66 7.13 16.41 11.40
C LEU A 66 7.66 15.01 11.14
N VAL A 67 8.99 14.81 11.18
CA VAL A 67 9.60 13.49 11.00
C VAL A 67 9.18 12.52 12.10
N GLN A 68 9.08 12.97 13.36
CA GLN A 68 8.58 12.12 14.45
C GLN A 68 7.12 11.69 14.23
N LEU A 69 6.25 12.62 13.82
CA LEU A 69 4.86 12.29 13.50
C LEU A 69 4.74 11.38 12.28
N PHE A 70 5.57 11.59 11.27
CA PHE A 70 5.62 10.73 10.09
C PHE A 70 6.04 9.31 10.45
N LEU A 71 7.07 9.16 11.29
CA LEU A 71 7.52 7.86 11.76
C LEU A 71 6.44 7.16 12.59
N LEU A 72 5.74 7.90 13.47
CA LEU A 72 4.59 7.37 14.19
C LEU A 72 3.48 6.91 13.23
N ALA A 73 3.18 7.69 12.19
CA ALA A 73 2.19 7.33 11.18
C ALA A 73 2.57 6.03 10.44
N LEU A 74 3.85 5.86 10.11
CA LEU A 74 4.36 4.63 9.51
C LEU A 74 4.21 3.42 10.45
N VAL A 75 4.49 3.60 11.74
CA VAL A 75 4.29 2.53 12.74
C VAL A 75 2.81 2.16 12.85
N CYS A 76 1.91 3.15 12.92
CA CYS A 76 0.47 2.91 12.92
C CYS A 76 0.04 2.18 11.63
N LEU A 77 0.53 2.61 10.47
CA LEU A 77 0.20 1.98 9.19
C LEU A 77 0.71 0.54 9.12
N ALA A 78 1.91 0.26 9.64
CA ALA A 78 2.43 -1.09 9.76
C ALA A 78 1.57 -1.95 10.72
N LEU A 79 1.06 -1.37 11.80
CA LEU A 79 0.18 -2.05 12.76
C LEU A 79 -1.21 -2.35 12.18
N GLY A 80 -1.71 -1.45 11.32
CA GLY A 80 -3.01 -1.61 10.65
C GLY A 80 -3.02 -2.67 9.55
N ASP A 81 -1.84 -3.09 9.07
CA ASP A 81 -1.66 -4.07 7.98
C ASP A 81 -2.63 -3.82 6.80
N PRO A 82 -2.45 -2.72 6.04
CA PRO A 82 -3.34 -2.37 4.95
C PRO A 82 -3.20 -3.40 3.83
N ARG A 83 -4.17 -4.31 3.73
CA ARG A 83 -4.18 -5.34 2.68
C ARG A 83 -5.05 -4.89 1.50
N PRO A 84 -4.61 -5.15 0.25
CA PRO A 84 -5.49 -4.98 -0.90
C PRO A 84 -6.64 -5.99 -0.80
N GLU A 85 -7.85 -5.57 -1.14
CA GLU A 85 -9.07 -6.39 -1.03
C GLU A 85 -8.98 -7.74 -1.76
N VAL A 86 -8.16 -7.81 -2.81
CA VAL A 86 -7.84 -9.04 -3.56
C VAL A 86 -7.23 -10.14 -2.67
N TRP A 87 -6.52 -9.76 -1.60
CA TRP A 87 -5.87 -10.68 -0.66
C TRP A 87 -6.77 -11.05 0.53
N LEU A 88 -7.91 -10.38 0.67
CA LEU A 88 -8.93 -10.66 1.70
C LEU A 88 -10.02 -11.61 1.19
N ARG A 89 -10.06 -11.91 -0.11
CA ARG A 89 -10.92 -12.99 -0.63
C ARG A 89 -10.41 -14.33 -0.09
N GLU A 90 -11.34 -15.18 0.33
CA GLU A 90 -11.03 -16.58 0.61
C GLU A 90 -10.47 -17.25 -0.66
N PRO A 91 -9.35 -17.99 -0.54
CA PRO A 91 -8.74 -18.67 -1.68
C PRO A 91 -9.73 -19.68 -2.25
N ALA A 92 -10.06 -19.55 -3.54
CA ALA A 92 -10.98 -20.45 -4.21
C ALA A 92 -10.21 -21.56 -4.92
N THR A 93 -10.36 -22.81 -4.48
CA THR A 93 -9.83 -23.97 -5.21
C THR A 93 -10.79 -24.36 -6.33
N ILE A 94 -10.38 -24.15 -7.58
CA ILE A 94 -11.15 -24.54 -8.76
C ILE A 94 -10.56 -25.81 -9.35
N ALA A 95 -11.36 -26.87 -9.43
CA ALA A 95 -11.01 -28.09 -10.17
C ALA A 95 -11.68 -28.07 -11.55
N ILE A 96 -10.87 -27.96 -12.61
CA ILE A 96 -11.36 -27.98 -13.99
C ILE A 96 -11.22 -29.40 -14.54
N VAL A 97 -12.33 -29.98 -14.99
CA VAL A 97 -12.34 -31.29 -15.67
C VAL A 97 -12.77 -31.07 -17.11
N VAL A 98 -11.92 -31.50 -18.05
CA VAL A 98 -12.17 -31.40 -19.49
C VAL A 98 -12.44 -32.81 -20.02
N ASP A 99 -13.57 -32.99 -20.69
CA ASP A 99 -13.88 -34.24 -21.40
C ASP A 99 -13.03 -34.33 -22.69
N THR A 100 -12.50 -35.51 -22.98
CA THR A 100 -11.70 -35.82 -24.17
C THR A 100 -12.38 -36.86 -25.07
N SER A 101 -13.69 -37.07 -24.90
CA SER A 101 -14.48 -38.00 -25.71
C SER A 101 -14.53 -37.60 -27.20
N ALA A 102 -14.90 -38.53 -28.07
CA ALA A 102 -14.94 -38.32 -29.53
C ALA A 102 -15.87 -37.17 -29.96
N SER A 103 -16.91 -36.86 -29.17
CA SER A 103 -17.81 -35.73 -29.43
C SER A 103 -17.11 -34.37 -29.32
N MET A 104 -15.97 -34.30 -28.61
CA MET A 104 -15.17 -33.10 -28.43
C MET A 104 -14.29 -32.79 -29.65
N ALA A 105 -14.05 -33.78 -30.52
CA ALA A 105 -13.36 -33.60 -31.80
C ALA A 105 -14.26 -33.01 -32.90
N ALA A 106 -15.54 -32.79 -32.63
CA ALA A 106 -16.45 -32.17 -33.59
C ALA A 106 -16.07 -30.70 -33.82
N ALA A 107 -16.11 -30.28 -35.09
CA ALA A 107 -15.96 -28.88 -35.48
C ALA A 107 -17.10 -28.04 -34.90
N VAL A 108 -16.78 -26.82 -34.46
CA VAL A 108 -17.77 -25.85 -34.00
C VAL A 108 -18.21 -25.01 -35.21
N PRO A 109 -19.51 -24.92 -35.52
CA PRO A 109 -20.00 -23.99 -36.53
C PRO A 109 -19.83 -22.56 -36.03
N ASP A 110 -19.14 -21.72 -36.80
CA ASP A 110 -19.07 -20.29 -36.57
C ASP A 110 -20.38 -19.64 -37.07
N PRO A 111 -21.18 -18.97 -36.20
CA PRO A 111 -22.43 -18.33 -36.59
C PRO A 111 -22.26 -17.15 -37.55
N ASP A 112 -21.06 -16.57 -37.62
CA ASP A 112 -20.75 -15.40 -38.46
C ASP A 112 -20.04 -15.79 -39.77
N ALA A 113 -19.74 -17.07 -39.98
CA ALA A 113 -19.05 -17.57 -41.17
C ALA A 113 -20.01 -17.95 -42.31
N ASP A 114 -19.62 -17.57 -43.51
CA ASP A 114 -20.28 -17.85 -44.77
C ASP A 114 -20.43 -19.38 -45.02
N PRO A 115 -21.64 -19.87 -45.34
CA PRO A 115 -21.95 -21.30 -45.37
C PRO A 115 -21.16 -22.10 -46.43
N GLU A 116 -20.56 -21.43 -47.41
CA GLU A 116 -19.81 -22.04 -48.51
C GLU A 116 -18.29 -22.15 -48.25
N ALA A 117 -17.76 -21.51 -47.20
CA ALA A 117 -16.34 -21.56 -46.82
C ALA A 117 -16.04 -22.55 -45.67
N ASN A 118 -17.08 -23.16 -45.09
CA ASN A 118 -17.04 -23.77 -43.76
C ASN A 118 -16.54 -25.23 -43.67
N GLU A 119 -16.35 -25.94 -44.79
CA GLU A 119 -15.99 -27.38 -44.73
C GLU A 119 -14.47 -27.65 -44.65
N ALA A 120 -13.62 -26.66 -44.91
CA ALA A 120 -12.16 -26.89 -45.02
C ALA A 120 -11.28 -26.02 -44.10
N ALA A 121 -11.84 -25.06 -43.35
CA ALA A 121 -11.03 -24.03 -42.67
C ALA A 121 -11.28 -23.82 -41.16
N ASN A 122 -12.35 -24.38 -40.58
CA ASN A 122 -12.58 -24.25 -39.13
C ASN A 122 -11.82 -25.34 -38.38
N ASP A 123 -10.55 -25.06 -38.09
CA ASP A 123 -9.68 -25.87 -37.21
C ASP A 123 -10.12 -25.82 -35.73
N THR A 124 -11.19 -25.08 -35.44
CA THR A 124 -11.76 -24.91 -34.10
C THR A 124 -12.66 -26.10 -33.75
N THR A 125 -12.14 -27.00 -32.92
CA THR A 125 -12.88 -28.12 -32.34
C THR A 125 -13.57 -27.70 -31.04
N ARG A 126 -14.58 -28.46 -30.60
CA ARG A 126 -15.19 -28.23 -29.28
C ARG A 126 -14.17 -28.33 -28.14
N LEU A 127 -13.16 -29.19 -28.30
CA LEU A 127 -12.03 -29.30 -27.39
C LEU A 127 -11.19 -28.03 -27.32
N SER A 128 -10.87 -27.41 -28.47
CA SER A 128 -10.08 -26.16 -28.46
C SER A 128 -10.84 -25.03 -27.76
N LEU A 129 -12.15 -24.92 -27.95
CA LEU A 129 -12.99 -23.96 -27.25
C LEU A 129 -13.07 -24.22 -25.73
N ALA A 130 -13.15 -25.49 -25.33
CA ALA A 130 -13.15 -25.86 -23.91
C ALA A 130 -11.82 -25.51 -23.24
N LEU A 131 -10.70 -25.74 -23.93
CA LEU A 131 -9.37 -25.36 -23.47
C LEU A 131 -9.20 -23.84 -23.38
N GLU A 132 -9.75 -23.08 -24.32
CA GLU A 132 -9.73 -21.62 -24.30
C GLU A 132 -10.52 -21.06 -23.11
N ARG A 133 -11.73 -21.56 -22.86
CA ARG A 133 -12.51 -21.19 -21.66
C ARG A 133 -11.81 -21.57 -20.37
N ALA A 134 -11.23 -22.77 -20.30
CA ALA A 134 -10.46 -23.19 -19.14
C ALA A 134 -9.26 -22.27 -18.88
N ARG A 135 -8.56 -21.83 -19.93
CA ARG A 135 -7.47 -20.85 -19.82
C ARG A 135 -7.97 -19.49 -19.36
N ALA A 136 -9.08 -19.00 -19.91
CA ALA A 136 -9.67 -17.73 -19.48
C ALA A 136 -10.05 -17.73 -17.99
N GLU A 137 -10.59 -18.84 -17.48
CA GLU A 137 -10.88 -18.99 -16.05
C GLU A 137 -9.59 -19.03 -15.20
N VAL A 138 -8.54 -19.71 -15.66
CA VAL A 138 -7.24 -19.74 -14.97
C VAL A 138 -6.55 -18.37 -15.01
N GLU A 139 -6.69 -17.61 -16.09
CA GLU A 139 -6.16 -16.25 -16.19
C GLU A 139 -6.93 -15.26 -15.31
N ALA A 140 -8.23 -15.50 -15.10
CA ALA A 140 -9.08 -14.74 -14.18
C ALA A 140 -8.76 -15.03 -12.70
N LEU A 141 -8.06 -16.12 -12.38
CA LEU A 141 -7.63 -16.42 -11.01
C LEU A 141 -6.66 -15.37 -10.48
N GLY A 142 -6.95 -14.89 -9.27
CA GLY A 142 -6.15 -13.88 -8.59
C GLY A 142 -4.81 -14.45 -8.07
N PRO A 143 -3.87 -13.58 -7.66
CA PRO A 143 -2.59 -14.01 -7.08
C PRO A 143 -2.74 -14.89 -5.83
N ALA A 144 -3.84 -14.75 -5.09
CA ALA A 144 -4.17 -15.54 -3.91
C ALA A 144 -4.65 -16.97 -4.24
N ASP A 145 -5.14 -17.20 -5.47
CA ASP A 145 -5.71 -18.48 -5.91
C ASP A 145 -4.67 -19.38 -6.62
N ARG A 146 -3.45 -18.88 -6.85
CA ARG A 146 -2.36 -19.58 -7.57
C ARG A 146 -1.45 -20.45 -6.67
N ALA A 147 -1.89 -20.77 -5.45
CA ALA A 147 -1.10 -21.49 -4.45
C ALA A 147 -1.04 -23.00 -4.70
#